data_AF-A0A0A0LA41-F1
#
_entry.id   AF-A0A0A0LA41-F1
#
_cell.length_a   1.000
_cell.length_b   1.000
_cell.length_c   1.000
_cell.angle_alpha   90.00
_cell.angle_beta   90.00
_cell.angle_gamma   90.00
#
_symmetry.space_group_name_H-M   'P 1'
#
loop_
_entity.id
_entity.type
_entity.pdbx_description
1 polymer ?
#
loop_
_entity_poly.entity_id
_entity_poly.type
_entity_poly.pdbx_seq_one_letter_code
_entity_poly.pdbx_strand_id
1 'polypeptide(L)'
;MDALKYIWEGAIPLQIHLHESEVTTVPPPPPAMVLAPRIGYLPLLASQIKPYFGSTLPPGVDTIWFEYQGLPLKWYALLCCFKFHLC
;
A
#
# COMPACT_ATOMS: atom_id res chain seq x y z
N MET A 1 -12.00 -27.45 -8.31
CA MET A 1 -11.84 -26.67 -7.05
C MET A 1 -10.58 -25.80 -7.08
N ASP A 2 -9.67 -26.02 -8.03
CA ASP A 2 -8.39 -25.33 -8.14
C ASP A 2 -8.50 -23.85 -8.54
N ALA A 3 -9.48 -23.50 -9.39
CA ALA A 3 -9.70 -22.11 -9.82
C ALA A 3 -9.94 -21.14 -8.64
N LEU A 4 -10.68 -21.57 -7.62
CA LEU A 4 -10.92 -20.74 -6.43
C LEU A 4 -9.62 -20.54 -5.65
N LYS A 5 -8.84 -21.61 -5.48
CA LYS A 5 -7.54 -21.55 -4.81
C LYS A 5 -6.60 -20.56 -5.48
N TYR A 6 -6.49 -20.58 -6.81
CA TYR A 6 -5.66 -19.61 -7.55
C TYR A 6 -6.13 -18.16 -7.40
N ILE A 7 -7.44 -17.93 -7.27
CA ILE A 7 -7.99 -16.59 -7.05
C ILE A 7 -7.62 -16.07 -5.65
N TRP A 8 -7.72 -16.93 -4.63
CA TRP A 8 -7.41 -16.58 -3.24
C TRP A 8 -5.90 -16.48 -2.94
N GLU A 9 -5.09 -17.33 -3.57
CA GLU A 9 -3.62 -17.28 -3.46
C GLU A 9 -2.99 -16.21 -4.37
N GLY A 10 -3.79 -15.59 -5.25
CA GLY A 10 -3.33 -14.54 -6.12
C GLY A 10 -2.89 -13.30 -5.33
N ALA A 11 -1.62 -12.93 -5.48
CA ALA A 11 -1.07 -11.68 -4.97
C ALA A 11 -0.78 -10.69 -6.10
N ILE A 12 -0.77 -9.40 -5.77
CA ILE A 12 -0.37 -8.30 -6.65
C ILE A 12 0.88 -7.67 -6.03
N PRO A 13 1.98 -7.52 -6.79
CA PRO A 13 3.13 -6.74 -6.34
C PRO A 13 2.76 -5.26 -6.30
N LEU A 14 2.87 -4.67 -5.11
CA LEU A 14 2.62 -3.26 -4.86
C LEU A 14 3.92 -2.57 -4.48
N GLN A 15 4.15 -1.42 -5.09
CA GLN A 15 5.23 -0.51 -4.71
C GLN A 15 4.62 0.72 -4.05
N ILE A 16 4.93 0.92 -2.77
CA ILE A 16 4.35 1.97 -1.94
C ILE A 16 5.45 2.99 -1.67
N HIS A 17 5.17 4.23 -2.06
CA HIS A 17 6.04 5.37 -1.82
C HIS A 17 5.47 6.19 -0.68
N LEU A 18 6.35 6.64 0.22
CA LEU A 18 5.99 7.69 1.15
C LEU A 18 5.88 9.00 0.37
N HIS A 19 4.83 9.77 0.62
CA HIS A 19 4.64 11.05 -0.03
C HIS A 19 5.76 12.02 0.37
N GLU A 20 6.26 12.83 -0.58
CA GLU A 20 7.43 13.70 -0.37
C GLU A 20 7.23 14.70 0.78
N SER A 21 5.99 15.14 1.04
CA SER A 21 5.68 16.05 2.16
C SER A 21 5.83 15.40 3.55
N GLU A 22 5.80 14.06 3.63
CA GLU A 22 5.87 13.30 4.88
C GLU A 22 7.29 12.79 5.15
N VAL A 23 8.24 13.04 4.25
CA VAL A 23 9.64 12.63 4.40
C VAL A 23 10.35 13.61 5.33
N THR A 24 10.62 13.16 6.55
CA THR A 24 11.38 13.96 7.54
C THR A 24 12.88 13.65 7.56
N THR A 25 13.33 12.67 6.77
CA THR A 25 14.71 12.16 6.75
C THR A 25 15.39 12.42 5.41
N VAL A 26 16.69 12.73 5.45
CA VAL A 26 17.56 12.83 4.26
C VAL A 26 18.65 11.77 4.42
N PRO A 27 18.71 10.73 3.56
CA PRO A 27 17.93 10.51 2.34
C PRO A 27 16.50 9.99 2.56
N PRO A 28 15.59 10.14 1.57
CA PRO A 28 14.24 9.62 1.64
C PRO A 28 14.22 8.08 1.81
N PRO A 29 13.20 7.53 2.49
CA PRO A 29 13.09 6.09 2.69
C PRO A 29 12.92 5.34 1.35
N PRO A 30 13.51 4.15 1.21
CA PRO A 30 13.28 3.31 0.05
C PRO A 30 11.80 2.87 0.00
N PRO A 31 11.21 2.75 -1.20
CA PRO A 31 9.82 2.34 -1.34
C PRO A 31 9.59 0.95 -0.76
N ALA A 32 8.43 0.74 -0.14
CA ALA A 32 8.04 -0.56 0.38
C ALA A 32 7.48 -1.41 -0.76
N MET A 33 8.06 -2.59 -0.98
CA MET A 33 7.53 -3.59 -1.90
C MET A 33 6.76 -4.63 -1.12
N VAL A 34 5.46 -4.76 -1.39
CA VAL A 34 4.56 -5.69 -0.68
C VAL A 34 3.78 -6.51 -1.70
N LEU A 35 3.73 -7.83 -1.48
CA LEU A 35 2.81 -8.71 -2.19
C LEU A 35 1.48 -8.72 -1.45
N ALA A 36 0.54 -7.91 -1.92
CA ALA A 36 -0.77 -7.82 -1.29
C ALA A 36 -1.75 -8.82 -1.94
N PRO A 37 -2.64 -9.46 -1.17
CA PRO A 37 -3.63 -10.36 -1.74
C PRO A 37 -4.58 -9.59 -2.66
N ARG A 38 -4.99 -10.20 -3.77
CA ARG A 38 -6.00 -9.62 -4.67
C ARG A 38 -7.29 -9.28 -3.92
N ILE A 39 -7.68 -10.13 -2.99
CA ILE A 39 -8.88 -9.95 -2.18
C ILE A 39 -8.44 -9.46 -0.80
N GLY A 40 -8.39 -8.13 -0.63
CA GLY A 40 -8.00 -7.50 0.61
C GLY A 40 -8.35 -6.01 0.62
N TYR A 41 -8.42 -5.45 1.82
CA TYR A 41 -8.72 -4.03 2.04
C TYR A 41 -7.45 -3.23 2.31
N LEU A 42 -7.45 -1.95 1.90
CA LEU A 42 -6.34 -1.04 2.11
C LEU A 42 -5.92 -0.83 3.59
N PRO A 43 -6.83 -0.76 4.58
CA PRO A 43 -6.43 -0.62 5.98
C PRO A 43 -5.58 -1.79 6.51
N LEU A 44 -5.80 -3.01 5.99
CA LEU A 44 -4.99 -4.17 6.37
C LEU A 44 -3.55 -4.04 5.85
N LEU A 45 -3.40 -3.43 4.68
CA LEU A 45 -2.09 -3.07 4.12
C LEU A 45 -1.47 -1.92 4.92
N ALA A 46 -2.26 -0.91 5.29
CA ALA A 46 -1.84 0.24 6.11
C ALA A 46 -1.16 -0.20 7.41
N SER A 47 -1.76 -1.14 8.13
CA SER A 47 -1.21 -1.68 9.37
C SER A 47 0.14 -2.39 9.19
N GLN A 48 0.40 -2.98 8.02
CA GLN A 48 1.67 -3.64 7.70
C GLN A 48 2.75 -2.65 7.28
N ILE A 49 2.38 -1.57 6.59
CA ILE A 49 3.34 -0.56 6.09
C ILE A 49 3.68 0.51 7.13
N LYS A 50 2.76 0.79 8.08
CA LYS A 50 2.97 1.77 9.14
C LYS A 50 4.28 1.56 9.92
N PRO A 51 4.62 0.34 10.40
CA PRO A 51 5.89 0.11 11.07
C PRO A 51 7.11 0.28 10.14
N TYR A 52 6.97 0.03 8.84
CA TYR A 52 8.06 0.22 7.88
C TYR A 52 8.45 1.69 7.72
N PHE A 53 7.47 2.59 7.62
CA PHE A 53 7.70 4.04 7.51
C PHE A 53 7.73 4.77 8.86
N GLY A 54 7.49 4.08 9.98
CA GLY A 54 7.39 4.71 11.30
C GLY A 54 8.65 5.42 11.78
N SER A 55 9.83 5.03 11.27
CA SER A 55 11.10 5.69 11.58
C SER A 55 11.31 7.01 10.82
N THR A 56 10.59 7.21 9.72
CA THR A 56 10.72 8.38 8.83
C THR A 56 9.54 9.34 8.92
N LEU A 57 8.47 8.93 9.60
CA LEU A 57 7.27 9.74 9.81
C LEU A 57 7.46 10.70 11.00
N PRO A 58 6.89 11.91 10.95
CA PRO A 58 6.88 12.80 12.10
C PRO A 58 6.03 12.22 13.25
N PRO A 59 6.42 12.46 14.51
CA PRO A 59 5.65 12.00 15.66
C PRO A 59 4.25 12.66 15.67
N GLY A 60 3.19 11.84 15.72
CA GLY A 60 1.80 12.31 15.81
C GLY A 60 0.96 12.15 14.54
N VAL A 61 1.52 11.64 13.44
CA VAL A 61 0.73 11.29 12.25
C VAL A 61 0.12 9.90 12.43
N ASP A 62 -1.17 9.85 12.77
CA ASP A 62 -1.91 8.60 12.96
C ASP A 62 -2.80 8.22 11.76
N THR A 63 -3.08 9.19 10.89
CA THR A 63 -3.97 9.02 9.74
C THR A 63 -3.18 8.64 8.49
N ILE A 64 -3.44 7.44 7.96
CA ILE A 64 -2.86 6.96 6.70
C ILE A 64 -3.93 7.03 5.62
N TRP A 65 -3.61 7.64 4.48
CA TRP A 65 -4.42 7.57 3.27
C TRP A 65 -3.58 7.08 2.10
N PHE A 66 -4.25 6.47 1.13
CA PHE A 66 -3.61 6.00 -0.09
C PHE A 66 -4.00 6.89 -1.24
N GLU A 67 -3.05 7.16 -2.12
CA GLU A 67 -3.26 7.88 -3.36
C GLU A 67 -2.71 7.04 -4.51
N TYR A 68 -3.40 7.07 -5.64
CA TYR A 68 -2.90 6.50 -6.89
C TYR A 68 -3.06 7.51 -8.01
N GLN A 69 -1.95 7.89 -8.65
CA GLN A 69 -1.93 8.86 -9.75
C GLN A 69 -2.66 10.18 -9.45
N GLY A 70 -2.48 10.76 -8.25
CA GLY A 70 -3.15 12.01 -7.88
C GLY A 70 -4.59 11.84 -7.39
N LEU A 71 -5.12 10.62 -7.35
CA LEU A 71 -6.50 10.34 -6.91
C LEU A 71 -6.51 9.68 -5.53
N PRO A 72 -7.20 10.27 -4.53
CA PRO A 72 -7.31 9.68 -3.21
C PRO A 72 -8.16 8.40 -3.28
N LEU A 73 -7.63 7.31 -2.75
CA LEU A 73 -8.29 6.02 -2.76
C LEU A 73 -9.21 5.88 -1.54
N LYS A 74 -10.43 5.39 -1.79
CA LYS A 74 -11.38 5.08 -0.72
C LYS A 74 -10.95 3.82 0.01
N TRP A 75 -11.05 3.81 1.34
CA TRP A 75 -10.53 2.74 2.19
C TRP A 75 -11.16 1.37 1.94
N TYR A 76 -12.41 1.34 1.48
CA TYR A 76 -13.14 0.11 1.15
C TYR A 76 -12.86 -0.41 -0.28
N ALA A 77 -11.99 0.26 -1.04
CA ALA A 77 -11.62 -0.23 -2.37
C ALA A 77 -10.79 -1.51 -2.21
N LEU A 78 -11.29 -2.59 -2.82
CA LEU A 78 -10.59 -3.87 -2.85
C LEU A 78 -9.35 -3.76 -3.74
N LEU A 79 -8.26 -4.39 -3.29
CA LEU A 79 -6.99 -4.47 -4.04
C LEU A 79 -7.17 -5.07 -5.46
N CYS A 80 -8.16 -5.94 -5.65
CA CYS A 80 -8.50 -6.52 -6.95
C CYS A 80 -8.92 -5.46 -7.98
N CYS A 81 -9.55 -4.36 -7.54
CA CYS A 81 -9.96 -3.28 -8.43
C CYS A 81 -8.77 -2.43 -8.90
N PHE A 82 -7.65 -2.47 -8.18
CA PHE A 82 -6.43 -1.80 -8.60
C PHE A 82 -5.68 -2.69 -9.57
N LYS A 83 -6.09 -2.60 -10.83
CA LYS A 83 -5.26 -3.07 -11.93
C LYS A 83 -4.09 -2.09 -12.05
N PHE A 84 -3.03 -2.33 -11.27
CA PHE A 84 -1.72 -1.74 -11.51
C PHE A 84 -1.32 -2.16 -12.92
N HIS A 85 -1.58 -1.29 -13.89
CA HIS A 85 -1.04 -1.48 -15.22
C HIS A 85 0.47 -1.27 -15.06
N LEU A 86 1.21 -2.38 -15.02
CA LEU A 86 2.64 -2.39 -15.31
C LEU A 86 2.86 -1.51 -16.55
N CYS A 87 3.75 -0.54 -16.45
CA CYS A 87 4.62 -0.27 -17.61
C CYS A 87 5.45 -1.53 -17.86
#